data_AF-A0AAE0VMW7-F1
#
_entry.id   AF-A0AAE0VMW7-F1
#
_cell.length_a   1.000
_cell.length_b   1.000
_cell.length_c   1.000
_cell.angle_alpha   90.00
_cell.angle_beta   90.00
_cell.angle_gamma   90.00
#
_symmetry.space_group_name_H-M   'P 1'
#
loop_
_entity.id
_entity.type
_entity.pdbx_description
1 polymer ?
#
loop_
_entity_poly.entity_id
_entity_poly.type
_entity_poly.pdbx_seq_one_letter_code
_entity_poly.pdbx_strand_id
1 'polypeptide(L)'
;MEVTTQERDDKRKIEIEENVSSFLQLKRRIGLVGAASFVVGVVIGSGIFVSPKNVLVYSGSIGLCLMIWVGVGLFMLIISLVYAELGTAFHHSGGDYIYIKDAFGGLPAFLVVWAQAMLRTPATRTLKALVFADYVDKVVSSTSCSIPRSIKLMIAVIEILTLAITNMISVRLTTNIQVFFTATKVIALVIIGFGGIVKLAQGSFGELTMGFEGTNEDFTVVLAIYSCFFAYDGWKAINNIAEEIYQPKRNIPLALVLSTLVIMTVYVLANVSYFSVLTKQEFLASWTVAYSWGQKILGSAAIIVPISVLCSIHGSSNGSNFGVSRIMFAASREGQLPELMSYLHVNSLIPTFSIAFSTFISLLMLLPADIEQLINLVGFVTFILVCGTMAANIKFRLTMKEYSPVFKSLLLSMLGWFKCSRILD
;
A
#
# COMPACT_ATOMS: atom_id res chain seq x y z
N MET A 1 -24.70 -55.27 7.20
CA MET A 1 -24.56 -53.84 7.53
C MET A 1 -24.77 -53.04 6.25
N GLU A 2 -26.03 -52.73 5.96
CA GLU A 2 -26.39 -51.85 4.84
C GLU A 2 -26.13 -50.41 5.26
N VAL A 3 -25.07 -49.83 4.71
CA VAL A 3 -24.88 -48.37 4.73
C VAL A 3 -26.08 -47.78 4.00
N THR A 4 -26.87 -46.96 4.69
CA THR A 4 -28.08 -46.37 4.11
C THR A 4 -27.70 -45.50 2.91
N THR A 5 -28.56 -45.45 1.89
CA THR A 5 -28.35 -44.65 0.67
C THR A 5 -28.00 -43.19 0.99
N GLN A 6 -28.53 -42.68 2.10
CA GLN A 6 -28.29 -41.34 2.61
C GLN A 6 -26.87 -41.13 3.14
N GLU A 7 -26.27 -42.11 3.84
CA GLU A 7 -24.85 -42.06 4.25
C GLU A 7 -23.89 -42.10 3.07
N ARG A 8 -24.25 -42.80 1.97
CA ARG A 8 -23.46 -42.79 0.74
C ARG A 8 -23.54 -41.44 0.03
N ASP A 9 -24.72 -40.85 -0.05
CA ASP A 9 -24.90 -39.54 -0.69
C ASP A 9 -24.24 -38.41 0.11
N ASP A 10 -24.27 -38.46 1.44
CA ASP A 10 -23.56 -37.50 2.28
C ASP A 10 -22.04 -37.65 2.18
N LYS A 11 -21.51 -38.89 2.18
CA LYS A 11 -20.07 -39.12 1.92
C LYS A 11 -19.65 -38.63 0.54
N ARG A 12 -20.50 -38.82 -0.47
CA ARG A 12 -20.23 -38.38 -1.84
C ARG A 12 -20.29 -36.85 -1.97
N LYS A 13 -21.20 -36.17 -1.25
CA LYS A 13 -21.21 -34.71 -1.14
C LYS A 13 -19.95 -34.18 -0.44
N ILE A 14 -19.53 -34.81 0.65
CA ILE A 14 -18.31 -34.43 1.37
C ILE A 14 -17.08 -34.64 0.46
N GLU A 15 -16.98 -35.75 -0.26
CA GLU A 15 -15.89 -35.99 -1.22
C GLU A 15 -15.92 -34.99 -2.39
N ILE A 16 -17.10 -34.58 -2.85
CA ILE A 16 -17.23 -33.56 -3.91
C ILE A 16 -16.83 -32.19 -3.36
N GLU A 17 -17.25 -31.81 -2.14
CA GLU A 17 -16.86 -30.56 -1.50
C GLU A 17 -15.37 -30.51 -1.17
N GLU A 18 -14.78 -31.61 -0.70
CA GLU A 18 -13.33 -31.75 -0.48
C GLU A 18 -12.55 -31.69 -1.79
N ASN A 19 -13.03 -32.35 -2.85
CA ASN A 19 -12.40 -32.28 -4.16
C ASN A 19 -12.51 -30.87 -4.76
N VAL A 20 -13.68 -30.23 -4.71
CA VAL A 20 -13.88 -28.84 -5.18
C VAL A 20 -13.02 -27.86 -4.37
N SER A 21 -12.94 -28.04 -3.06
CA SER A 21 -12.03 -27.31 -2.16
C SER A 21 -10.56 -27.48 -2.58
N SER A 22 -10.13 -28.72 -2.86
CA SER A 22 -8.74 -29.01 -3.26
C SER A 22 -8.39 -28.44 -4.64
N PHE A 23 -9.35 -28.39 -5.57
CA PHE A 23 -9.19 -27.76 -6.90
C PHE A 23 -9.17 -26.22 -6.82
N LEU A 24 -9.81 -25.62 -5.81
CA LEU A 24 -9.87 -24.18 -5.58
C LEU A 24 -8.73 -23.62 -4.70
N GLN A 25 -7.81 -24.46 -4.20
CA GLN A 25 -6.68 -23.98 -3.41
C GLN A 25 -5.63 -23.27 -4.29
N LEU A 26 -5.38 -22.00 -3.97
CA LEU A 26 -4.32 -21.21 -4.60
C LEU A 26 -2.95 -21.88 -4.37
N LYS A 27 -2.18 -22.05 -5.45
CA LYS A 27 -0.86 -22.70 -5.37
C LYS A 27 0.14 -21.81 -4.63
N ARG A 28 0.66 -22.27 -3.50
CA ARG A 28 1.75 -21.63 -2.74
C ARG A 28 3.04 -21.61 -3.56
N ARG A 29 3.39 -20.46 -4.13
CA ARG A 29 4.56 -20.30 -5.02
C ARG A 29 5.50 -19.18 -4.61
N ILE A 30 5.08 -18.30 -3.70
CA ILE A 30 5.82 -17.08 -3.37
C ILE A 30 6.70 -17.34 -2.13
N GLY A 31 8.01 -17.41 -2.32
CA GLY A 31 8.98 -17.50 -1.21
C GLY A 31 9.22 -16.15 -0.51
N LEU A 32 10.08 -16.13 0.51
CA LEU A 32 10.38 -14.94 1.33
C LEU A 32 10.82 -13.72 0.49
N VAL A 33 11.78 -13.90 -0.42
CA VAL A 33 12.30 -12.81 -1.25
C VAL A 33 11.21 -12.26 -2.16
N GLY A 34 10.40 -13.14 -2.77
CA GLY A 34 9.26 -12.74 -3.59
C GLY A 34 8.22 -11.98 -2.78
N ALA A 35 7.93 -12.42 -1.56
CA ALA A 35 6.98 -11.78 -0.67
C ALA A 35 7.46 -10.38 -0.21
N ALA A 36 8.73 -10.25 0.20
CA ALA A 36 9.32 -8.97 0.58
C ALA A 36 9.38 -8.01 -0.63
N SER A 37 9.81 -8.50 -1.79
CA SER A 37 9.85 -7.72 -3.03
C SER A 37 8.45 -7.29 -3.47
N PHE A 38 7.42 -8.11 -3.25
CA PHE A 38 6.04 -7.74 -3.51
C PHE A 38 5.61 -6.57 -2.62
N VAL A 39 5.87 -6.64 -1.31
CA VAL A 39 5.53 -5.54 -0.39
C VAL A 39 6.27 -4.25 -0.77
N VAL A 40 7.59 -4.32 -1.00
CA VAL A 40 8.37 -3.17 -1.48
C VAL A 40 7.81 -2.63 -2.80
N GLY A 41 7.44 -3.51 -3.72
CA GLY A 41 6.86 -3.15 -5.01
C GLY A 41 5.46 -2.54 -4.93
N VAL A 42 4.67 -2.87 -3.91
CA VAL A 42 3.34 -2.24 -3.72
C VAL A 42 3.50 -0.88 -3.03
N VAL A 43 4.29 -0.81 -1.97
CA VAL A 43 4.45 0.42 -1.16
C VAL A 43 5.22 1.50 -1.89
N ILE A 44 6.37 1.16 -2.47
CA ILE A 44 7.16 2.11 -3.24
C ILE A 44 6.41 2.38 -4.56
N GLY A 45 5.75 3.52 -4.63
CA GLY A 45 4.94 3.96 -5.77
C GLY A 45 5.02 5.47 -5.93
N SER A 46 3.87 6.13 -6.11
CA SER A 46 3.78 7.59 -6.18
C SER A 46 4.09 8.31 -4.87
N GLY A 47 3.90 7.63 -3.72
CA GLY A 47 3.96 8.24 -2.39
C GLY A 47 5.23 9.03 -2.10
N ILE A 48 6.39 8.39 -2.25
CA ILE A 48 7.70 9.04 -2.03
C ILE A 48 8.01 10.18 -3.01
N PHE A 49 7.29 10.26 -4.13
CA PHE A 49 7.51 11.27 -5.16
C PHE A 49 6.63 12.51 -4.99
N VAL A 50 5.59 12.44 -4.14
CA VAL A 50 4.60 13.50 -3.94
C VAL A 50 4.50 13.94 -2.49
N SER A 51 4.46 12.99 -1.56
CA SER A 51 4.35 13.28 -0.13
C SER A 51 5.45 14.20 0.42
N PRO A 52 6.72 14.15 -0.01
CA PRO A 52 7.75 15.02 0.56
C PRO A 52 7.38 16.50 0.56
N LYS A 53 6.77 17.00 -0.53
CA LYS A 53 6.29 18.38 -0.63
C LYS A 53 5.29 18.72 0.48
N ASN A 54 4.23 17.93 0.61
CA ASN A 54 3.18 18.19 1.61
C ASN A 54 3.71 18.05 3.04
N VAL A 55 4.57 17.05 3.30
CA VAL A 55 5.21 16.90 4.61
C VAL A 55 6.00 18.16 4.95
N LEU A 56 6.77 18.73 4.02
CA LEU A 56 7.51 19.97 4.25
C LEU A 56 6.59 21.19 4.41
N VAL A 57 5.52 21.32 3.62
CA VAL A 57 4.55 22.42 3.74
C VAL A 57 3.97 22.47 5.15
N TYR A 58 3.47 21.34 5.65
CA TYR A 58 2.78 21.31 6.93
C TYR A 58 3.72 21.24 8.14
N SER A 59 4.91 20.65 8.00
CA SER A 59 5.91 20.66 9.08
C SER A 59 6.65 21.99 9.21
N GLY A 60 6.70 22.78 8.14
CA GLY A 60 7.36 24.08 8.10
C GLY A 60 8.89 24.00 8.03
N SER A 61 9.53 23.04 8.71
CA SER A 61 10.99 22.89 8.76
C SER A 61 11.47 21.54 8.22
N ILE A 62 12.74 21.52 7.77
CA ILE A 62 13.37 20.31 7.21
C ILE A 62 13.63 19.28 8.32
N GLY A 63 14.05 19.73 9.49
CA GLY A 63 14.28 18.90 10.67
C GLY A 63 13.01 18.16 11.09
N LEU A 64 11.88 18.87 11.23
CA LEU A 64 10.61 18.22 11.58
C LEU A 64 10.12 17.30 10.46
N CYS A 65 10.27 17.69 9.19
CA CYS A 65 9.95 16.83 8.04
C CYS A 65 10.67 15.47 8.12
N LEU A 66 11.99 15.47 8.36
CA LEU A 66 12.76 14.23 8.49
C LEU A 66 12.37 13.42 9.74
N MET A 67 12.10 14.08 10.87
CA MET A 67 11.59 13.38 12.07
C MET A 67 10.25 12.70 11.81
N ILE A 68 9.35 13.32 11.04
CA ILE A 68 8.07 12.72 10.67
C ILE A 68 8.29 11.47 9.81
N TRP A 69 9.20 11.51 8.82
CA TRP A 69 9.52 10.32 8.01
C TRP A 69 10.05 9.14 8.82
N VAL A 70 10.92 9.42 9.80
CA VAL A 70 11.45 8.40 10.72
C VAL A 70 10.35 7.92 11.67
N GLY A 71 9.60 8.84 12.30
CA GLY A 71 8.56 8.53 13.27
C GLY A 71 7.42 7.70 12.68
N VAL A 72 6.95 8.08 11.49
CA VAL A 72 5.94 7.30 10.75
C VAL A 72 6.52 5.95 10.30
N GLY A 73 7.78 5.89 9.87
CA GLY A 73 8.45 4.62 9.54
C GLY A 73 8.51 3.64 10.71
N LEU A 74 8.88 4.12 11.91
CA LEU A 74 8.88 3.34 13.14
C LEU A 74 7.45 2.90 13.54
N PHE A 75 6.48 3.80 13.40
CA PHE A 75 5.07 3.48 13.63
C PHE A 75 4.57 2.39 12.67
N MET A 76 4.97 2.45 11.40
CA MET A 76 4.65 1.41 10.43
C MET A 76 5.32 0.07 10.75
N LEU A 77 6.55 0.07 11.28
CA LEU A 77 7.20 -1.15 11.72
C LEU A 77 6.40 -1.82 12.85
N ILE A 78 5.93 -1.02 13.81
CA ILE A 78 5.04 -1.50 14.88
C ILE A 78 3.76 -2.11 14.32
N ILE A 79 3.07 -1.43 13.40
CA ILE A 79 1.85 -1.92 12.77
C ILE A 79 2.14 -3.23 12.01
N SER A 80 3.24 -3.30 11.27
CA SER A 80 3.67 -4.49 10.54
C SER A 80 3.83 -5.71 11.46
N LEU A 81 4.27 -5.53 12.71
CA LEU A 81 4.35 -6.64 13.67
C LEU A 81 2.96 -7.14 14.10
N VAL A 82 1.98 -6.25 14.29
CA VAL A 82 0.60 -6.64 14.59
C VAL A 82 -0.01 -7.41 13.42
N TYR A 83 0.22 -6.94 12.19
CA TYR A 83 -0.22 -7.64 10.97
C TYR A 83 0.51 -8.97 10.75
N ALA A 84 1.77 -9.09 11.15
CA ALA A 84 2.50 -10.34 11.14
C ALA A 84 1.84 -11.36 12.07
N GLU A 85 1.49 -10.95 13.30
CA GLU A 85 0.80 -11.81 14.25
C GLU A 85 -0.55 -12.28 13.71
N LEU A 86 -1.40 -11.36 13.27
CA LEU A 86 -2.70 -11.68 12.67
C LEU A 86 -2.55 -12.58 11.44
N GLY A 87 -1.56 -12.33 10.58
CA GLY A 87 -1.27 -13.16 9.40
C GLY A 87 -0.72 -14.55 9.72
N THR A 88 -0.23 -14.79 10.95
CA THR A 88 0.13 -16.15 11.40
C THR A 88 -0.98 -16.85 12.18
N ALA A 89 -1.95 -16.12 12.70
CA ALA A 89 -3.15 -16.69 13.34
C ALA A 89 -4.20 -17.09 12.31
N PHE A 90 -4.50 -16.19 11.37
CA PHE A 90 -5.55 -16.35 10.37
C PHE A 90 -4.93 -16.58 8.99
N HIS A 91 -5.16 -17.75 8.42
CA HIS A 91 -4.53 -18.20 7.17
C HIS A 91 -5.39 -17.97 5.93
N HIS A 92 -6.57 -17.37 6.10
CA HIS A 92 -7.52 -17.11 5.02
C HIS A 92 -7.24 -15.77 4.33
N SER A 93 -7.45 -15.73 3.01
CA SER A 93 -7.34 -14.50 2.23
C SER A 93 -8.49 -13.53 2.54
N GLY A 94 -8.17 -12.30 2.94
CA GLY A 94 -9.18 -11.25 3.18
C GLY A 94 -8.72 -10.07 4.05
N GLY A 95 -7.56 -10.21 4.72
CA GLY A 95 -6.90 -9.13 5.46
C GLY A 95 -7.81 -8.50 6.52
N ASP A 96 -7.85 -7.16 6.56
CA ASP A 96 -8.61 -6.37 7.54
C ASP A 96 -10.06 -6.81 7.70
N TYR A 97 -10.70 -7.20 6.59
CA TYR A 97 -12.10 -7.60 6.59
C TYR A 97 -12.36 -8.81 7.48
N ILE A 98 -11.57 -9.88 7.31
CA ILE A 98 -11.71 -11.11 8.10
C ILE A 98 -11.39 -10.83 9.57
N TYR A 99 -10.32 -10.09 9.84
CA TYR A 99 -9.92 -9.78 11.22
C TYR A 99 -11.02 -9.02 11.96
N ILE A 100 -11.65 -8.06 11.31
CA ILE A 100 -12.71 -7.26 11.92
C ILE A 100 -14.02 -8.04 12.00
N LYS A 101 -14.32 -8.89 11.02
CA LYS A 101 -15.49 -9.78 11.05
C LYS A 101 -15.43 -10.76 12.21
N ASP A 102 -14.33 -11.47 12.36
CA ASP A 102 -14.17 -12.49 13.41
C ASP A 102 -14.10 -11.84 14.80
N ALA A 103 -13.58 -10.62 14.90
CA ALA A 103 -13.54 -9.88 16.15
C ALA A 103 -14.90 -9.25 16.51
N PHE A 104 -15.55 -8.55 15.59
CA PHE A 104 -16.67 -7.63 15.90
C PHE A 104 -17.98 -7.94 15.19
N GLY A 105 -18.03 -8.95 14.32
CA GLY A 105 -19.23 -9.39 13.61
C GLY A 105 -19.46 -8.68 12.27
N GLY A 106 -20.66 -8.85 11.72
CA GLY A 106 -20.99 -8.47 10.34
C GLY A 106 -20.97 -6.97 10.06
N LEU A 107 -21.62 -6.13 10.88
CA LEU A 107 -21.75 -4.70 10.60
C LEU A 107 -20.40 -3.96 10.55
N PRO A 108 -19.47 -4.13 11.52
CA PRO A 108 -18.14 -3.52 11.42
C PRO A 108 -17.36 -4.02 10.19
N ALA A 109 -17.50 -5.29 9.84
CA ALA A 109 -16.87 -5.87 8.66
C ALA A 109 -17.43 -5.28 7.35
N PHE A 110 -18.74 -5.06 7.28
CA PHE A 110 -19.40 -4.34 6.18
C PHE A 110 -18.79 -2.95 6.00
N LEU A 111 -18.72 -2.16 7.08
CA LEU A 111 -18.22 -0.78 7.03
C LEU A 111 -16.77 -0.73 6.55
N VAL A 112 -15.94 -1.69 6.95
CA VAL A 112 -14.55 -1.82 6.50
C VAL A 112 -14.48 -2.05 4.99
N VAL A 113 -15.22 -3.04 4.48
CA VAL A 113 -15.20 -3.35 3.06
C VAL A 113 -15.81 -2.22 2.25
N TRP A 114 -16.90 -1.63 2.72
CA TRP A 114 -17.53 -0.48 2.10
C TRP A 114 -16.56 0.70 2.00
N ALA A 115 -15.89 1.07 3.10
CA ALA A 115 -14.91 2.16 3.10
C ALA A 115 -13.71 1.86 2.20
N GLN A 116 -13.26 0.60 2.13
CA GLN A 116 -12.19 0.20 1.23
C GLN A 116 -12.60 0.26 -0.25
N ALA A 117 -13.81 -0.19 -0.57
CA ALA A 117 -14.31 -0.28 -1.94
C ALA A 117 -14.76 1.09 -2.48
N MET A 118 -15.41 1.92 -1.65
CA MET A 118 -15.98 3.22 -2.05
C MET A 118 -15.00 4.37 -1.92
N LEU A 119 -14.17 4.36 -0.87
CA LEU A 119 -13.34 5.52 -0.52
C LEU A 119 -11.88 5.26 -0.80
N ARG A 120 -11.26 4.33 -0.05
CA ARG A 120 -9.80 4.18 -0.03
C ARG A 120 -9.23 3.75 -1.38
N THR A 121 -9.75 2.67 -1.96
CA THR A 121 -9.19 2.13 -3.21
C THR A 121 -9.37 3.10 -4.37
N PRO A 122 -10.58 3.61 -4.63
CA PRO A 122 -10.79 4.53 -5.74
C PRO A 122 -9.94 5.80 -5.57
N ALA A 123 -9.91 6.40 -4.36
CA ALA A 123 -9.12 7.59 -4.11
C ALA A 123 -7.62 7.35 -4.34
N THR A 124 -7.08 6.22 -3.88
CA THR A 124 -5.67 5.86 -4.09
C THR A 124 -5.36 5.68 -5.58
N ARG A 125 -6.27 5.06 -6.35
CA ARG A 125 -6.10 4.84 -7.78
C ARG A 125 -6.14 6.17 -8.54
N THR A 126 -7.13 7.01 -8.26
CA THR A 126 -7.29 8.35 -8.86
C THR A 126 -6.08 9.23 -8.57
N LEU A 127 -5.63 9.25 -7.31
CA LEU A 127 -4.43 9.98 -6.89
C LEU A 127 -3.20 9.52 -7.67
N LYS A 128 -2.92 8.21 -7.73
CA LYS A 128 -1.79 7.65 -8.49
C LYS A 128 -1.86 8.05 -9.98
N ALA A 129 -3.04 8.03 -10.58
CA ALA A 129 -3.23 8.41 -11.99
C ALA A 129 -2.99 9.91 -12.26
N LEU A 130 -3.38 10.79 -11.32
CA LEU A 130 -3.08 12.23 -11.43
C LEU A 130 -1.58 12.51 -11.33
N VAL A 131 -0.90 11.85 -10.39
CA VAL A 131 0.56 11.96 -10.26
C VAL A 131 1.24 11.41 -11.50
N PHE A 132 0.75 10.30 -12.07
CA PHE A 132 1.25 9.78 -13.34
C PHE A 132 1.15 10.85 -14.44
N ALA A 133 0.02 11.52 -14.58
CA ALA A 133 -0.16 12.58 -15.57
C ALA A 133 0.80 13.77 -15.37
N ASP A 134 1.07 14.17 -14.11
CA ASP A 134 2.06 15.23 -13.82
C ASP A 134 3.50 14.82 -14.18
N TYR A 135 3.84 13.55 -14.06
CA TYR A 135 5.15 13.06 -14.50
C TYR A 135 5.23 12.89 -16.02
N VAL A 136 4.13 12.53 -16.71
CA VAL A 136 4.07 12.56 -18.19
C VAL A 136 4.29 13.97 -18.73
N ASP A 137 3.69 14.98 -18.09
CA ASP A 137 3.93 16.40 -18.40
C ASP A 137 5.43 16.73 -18.33
N LYS A 138 6.19 16.19 -17.37
CA LYS A 138 7.65 16.42 -17.33
C LYS A 138 8.42 15.75 -18.47
N VAL A 139 7.96 14.60 -18.95
CA VAL A 139 8.57 13.91 -20.09
C VAL A 139 8.27 14.62 -21.41
N VAL A 140 7.07 15.15 -21.57
CA VAL A 140 6.65 15.83 -22.80
C VAL A 140 7.16 17.27 -22.84
N SER A 141 7.05 17.99 -21.72
CA SER A 141 7.43 19.39 -21.63
C SER A 141 8.93 19.63 -21.50
N SER A 142 9.75 18.59 -21.36
CA SER A 142 11.19 18.73 -21.65
C SER A 142 11.45 19.12 -23.11
N THR A 143 10.45 18.97 -23.99
CA THR A 143 10.53 19.18 -25.44
C THR A 143 9.44 20.16 -25.95
N SER A 144 8.48 20.58 -25.13
CA SER A 144 7.30 21.39 -25.53
C SER A 144 6.72 22.21 -24.36
N CYS A 145 5.69 23.04 -24.59
CA CYS A 145 4.97 23.76 -23.53
C CYS A 145 4.30 22.82 -22.51
N SER A 146 3.95 23.35 -21.33
CA SER A 146 3.22 22.58 -20.30
C SER A 146 1.87 22.10 -20.81
N ILE A 147 1.54 20.85 -20.49
CA ILE A 147 0.30 20.19 -20.88
C ILE A 147 -0.87 20.83 -20.10
N PRO A 148 -1.94 21.30 -20.77
CA PRO A 148 -3.15 21.78 -20.12
C PRO A 148 -3.79 20.75 -19.19
N ARG A 149 -4.48 21.22 -18.14
CA ARG A 149 -5.14 20.36 -17.14
C ARG A 149 -6.09 19.33 -17.77
N SER A 150 -6.81 19.68 -18.83
CA SER A 150 -7.74 18.77 -19.53
C SER A 150 -7.01 17.53 -20.08
N ILE A 151 -5.84 17.72 -20.70
CA ILE A 151 -5.04 16.61 -21.23
C ILE A 151 -4.44 15.77 -20.09
N LYS A 152 -4.01 16.39 -18.98
CA LYS A 152 -3.57 15.65 -17.79
C LYS A 152 -4.68 14.75 -17.24
N LEU A 153 -5.92 15.24 -17.17
CA LEU A 153 -7.07 14.44 -16.77
C LEU A 153 -7.33 13.28 -17.75
N MET A 154 -7.20 13.50 -19.06
CA MET A 154 -7.31 12.41 -20.05
C MET A 154 -6.22 11.35 -19.87
N ILE A 155 -4.96 11.75 -19.63
CA ILE A 155 -3.87 10.83 -19.33
C ILE A 155 -4.18 10.01 -18.07
N ALA A 156 -4.72 10.64 -17.03
CA ALA A 156 -5.13 9.93 -15.81
C ALA A 156 -6.27 8.92 -16.09
N VAL A 157 -7.26 9.26 -16.91
CA VAL A 157 -8.31 8.33 -17.35
C VAL A 157 -7.71 7.14 -18.10
N ILE A 158 -6.81 7.40 -19.06
CA ILE A 158 -6.15 6.35 -19.84
C ILE A 158 -5.37 5.41 -18.92
N GLU A 159 -4.63 5.93 -17.95
CA GLU A 159 -3.88 5.11 -16.99
C GLU A 159 -4.80 4.22 -16.15
N ILE A 160 -5.90 4.78 -15.62
CA ILE A 160 -6.91 4.02 -14.86
C ILE A 160 -7.50 2.88 -15.71
N LEU A 161 -7.85 3.17 -16.96
CA LEU A 161 -8.43 2.18 -17.88
C LEU A 161 -7.41 1.11 -18.29
N THR A 162 -6.18 1.48 -18.62
CA THR A 162 -5.10 0.55 -18.98
C THR A 162 -4.81 -0.41 -17.82
N LEU A 163 -4.77 0.10 -16.59
CA LEU A 163 -4.61 -0.73 -15.40
C LEU A 163 -5.78 -1.71 -15.23
N ALA A 164 -7.02 -1.24 -15.39
CA ALA A 164 -8.21 -2.08 -15.28
C ALA A 164 -8.21 -3.20 -16.34
N ILE A 165 -7.98 -2.85 -17.60
CA ILE A 165 -7.94 -3.79 -18.73
C ILE A 165 -6.85 -4.85 -18.52
N THR A 166 -5.64 -4.42 -18.17
CA THR A 166 -4.51 -5.34 -17.89
C THR A 166 -4.86 -6.34 -16.79
N ASN A 167 -5.50 -5.87 -15.72
CA ASN A 167 -5.94 -6.69 -14.60
C ASN A 167 -7.14 -7.60 -14.94
N MET A 168 -7.93 -7.31 -15.99
CA MET A 168 -9.04 -8.14 -16.46
C MET A 168 -8.61 -9.22 -17.47
N ILE A 169 -7.54 -9.00 -18.23
CA ILE A 169 -7.08 -9.93 -19.29
C ILE A 169 -6.35 -11.14 -18.70
N SER A 170 -5.29 -10.91 -17.92
CA SER A 170 -4.43 -12.01 -17.46
C SER A 170 -3.67 -11.67 -16.18
N VAL A 171 -3.82 -12.56 -15.19
CA VAL A 171 -3.05 -12.52 -13.95
C VAL A 171 -1.54 -12.71 -14.22
N ARG A 172 -1.17 -13.54 -15.19
CA ARG A 172 0.25 -13.79 -15.53
C ARG A 172 0.90 -12.54 -16.13
N LEU A 173 0.20 -11.87 -17.05
CA LEU A 173 0.66 -10.61 -17.64
C LEU A 173 0.85 -9.55 -16.55
N THR A 174 -0.19 -9.36 -15.73
CA THR A 174 -0.21 -8.47 -14.57
C THR A 174 1.00 -8.70 -13.65
N THR A 175 1.30 -9.96 -13.32
CA THR A 175 2.40 -10.33 -12.42
C THR A 175 3.77 -10.04 -13.06
N ASN A 176 3.96 -10.40 -14.34
CA ASN A 176 5.22 -10.18 -15.05
C ASN A 176 5.53 -8.67 -15.20
N ILE A 177 4.51 -7.88 -15.53
CA ILE A 177 4.61 -6.41 -15.61
C ILE A 177 5.04 -5.83 -14.25
N GLN A 178 4.47 -6.32 -13.15
CA GLN A 178 4.82 -5.85 -11.81
C GLN A 178 6.28 -6.16 -11.44
N VAL A 179 6.78 -7.36 -11.77
CA VAL A 179 8.19 -7.72 -11.51
C VAL A 179 9.13 -6.80 -12.27
N PHE A 180 8.88 -6.58 -13.56
CA PHE A 180 9.67 -5.68 -14.39
C PHE A 180 9.72 -4.26 -13.81
N PHE A 181 8.56 -3.66 -13.49
CA PHE A 181 8.52 -2.31 -12.93
C PHE A 181 9.08 -2.21 -11.51
N THR A 182 9.05 -3.29 -10.74
CA THR A 182 9.68 -3.32 -9.40
C THR A 182 11.19 -3.22 -9.50
N ALA A 183 11.83 -3.89 -10.46
CA ALA A 183 13.27 -3.76 -10.68
C ALA A 183 13.66 -2.32 -11.05
N THR A 184 12.92 -1.69 -11.97
CA THR A 184 13.23 -0.33 -12.45
C THR A 184 13.17 0.73 -11.34
N LYS A 185 12.17 0.68 -10.46
CA LYS A 185 12.02 1.69 -9.40
C LYS A 185 13.04 1.57 -8.27
N VAL A 186 13.51 0.35 -7.97
CA VAL A 186 14.57 0.14 -6.98
C VAL A 186 15.86 0.83 -7.46
N ILE A 187 16.18 0.70 -8.74
CA ILE A 187 17.34 1.38 -9.35
C ILE A 187 17.21 2.90 -9.21
N ALA A 188 16.04 3.47 -9.52
CA ALA A 188 15.82 4.91 -9.41
C ALA A 188 16.04 5.45 -7.99
N LEU A 189 15.56 4.73 -6.97
CA LEU A 189 15.75 5.14 -5.58
C LEU A 189 17.18 4.94 -5.09
N VAL A 190 17.88 3.91 -5.56
CA VAL A 190 19.31 3.74 -5.29
C VAL A 190 20.10 4.91 -5.88
N ILE A 191 19.79 5.33 -7.12
CA ILE A 191 20.44 6.49 -7.75
C ILE A 191 20.20 7.76 -6.93
N ILE A 192 18.94 8.01 -6.51
CA ILE A 192 18.59 9.19 -5.70
C ILE A 192 19.33 9.15 -4.35
N GLY A 193 19.27 8.03 -3.64
CA GLY A 193 19.92 7.88 -2.33
C GLY A 193 21.45 8.02 -2.42
N PHE A 194 22.07 7.35 -3.38
CA PHE A 194 23.52 7.41 -3.58
C PHE A 194 23.99 8.81 -4.00
N GLY A 195 23.25 9.48 -4.89
CA GLY A 195 23.57 10.86 -5.29
C GLY A 195 23.56 11.83 -4.12
N GLY A 196 22.65 11.65 -3.16
CA GLY A 196 22.63 12.41 -1.90
C GLY A 196 23.86 12.14 -1.03
N ILE A 197 24.23 10.87 -0.86
CA ILE A 197 25.43 10.48 -0.08
C ILE A 197 26.69 11.10 -0.69
N VAL A 198 26.85 11.06 -2.01
CA VAL A 198 27.99 11.69 -2.70
C VAL A 198 28.03 13.20 -2.46
N LYS A 199 26.87 13.88 -2.52
CA LYS A 199 26.80 15.33 -2.25
C LYS A 199 27.15 15.69 -0.82
N LEU A 200 26.70 14.90 0.14
CA LEU A 200 27.08 15.06 1.54
C LEU A 200 28.57 14.83 1.76
N ALA A 201 29.15 13.81 1.12
CA ALA A 201 30.59 13.53 1.18
C ALA A 201 31.45 14.65 0.56
N GLN A 202 30.90 15.41 -0.40
CA GLN A 202 31.51 16.61 -0.97
C GLN A 202 31.38 17.85 -0.06
N GLY A 203 30.79 17.73 1.12
CA GLY A 203 30.56 18.84 2.05
C GLY A 203 29.36 19.74 1.69
N SER A 204 28.53 19.34 0.71
CA SER A 204 27.32 20.07 0.35
C SER A 204 26.15 19.62 1.23
N PHE A 205 26.01 20.26 2.39
CA PHE A 205 24.89 19.99 3.29
C PHE A 205 23.59 20.67 2.84
N GLY A 206 23.65 21.62 1.89
CA GLY A 206 22.46 22.27 1.33
C GLY A 206 21.60 22.89 2.41
N GLU A 207 20.29 22.63 2.36
CA GLU A 207 19.31 23.16 3.30
C GLU A 207 19.22 22.35 4.60
N LEU A 208 19.95 21.23 4.72
CA LEU A 208 19.93 20.41 5.93
C LEU A 208 20.45 21.17 7.16
N THR A 209 21.28 22.19 6.96
CA THR A 209 21.82 23.02 8.05
C THR A 209 20.77 23.92 8.69
N MET A 210 19.67 24.24 7.99
CA MET A 210 18.57 25.05 8.58
C MET A 210 17.86 24.30 9.71
N GLY A 211 17.97 22.97 9.79
CA GLY A 211 17.41 22.18 10.88
C GLY A 211 15.93 22.47 11.11
N PHE A 212 15.59 23.02 12.28
CA PHE A 212 14.22 23.28 12.73
C PHE A 212 13.72 24.72 12.47
N GLU A 213 14.43 25.51 11.67
CA GLU A 213 13.99 26.87 11.35
C GLU A 213 12.64 26.89 10.61
N GLY A 214 11.72 27.73 11.10
CA GLY A 214 10.37 27.86 10.56
C GLY A 214 9.47 26.65 10.81
N THR A 215 9.71 25.90 11.89
CA THR A 215 8.85 24.78 12.31
C THR A 215 7.42 25.28 12.57
N ASN A 216 6.45 24.55 12.05
CA ASN A 216 5.04 24.79 12.35
C ASN A 216 4.66 24.08 13.67
N GLU A 217 4.09 24.83 14.60
CA GLU A 217 3.65 24.33 15.91
C GLU A 217 2.14 24.03 15.97
N ASP A 218 1.41 24.34 14.89
CA ASP A 218 -0.03 24.14 14.82
C ASP A 218 -0.41 22.67 14.61
N PHE A 219 -1.68 22.34 14.89
CA PHE A 219 -2.26 21.01 14.63
C PHE A 219 -2.20 20.56 13.16
N THR A 220 -1.83 21.46 12.23
CA THR A 220 -1.63 21.14 10.81
C THR A 220 -0.53 20.11 10.58
N VAL A 221 0.39 19.90 11.55
CA VAL A 221 1.38 18.80 11.52
C VAL A 221 0.74 17.43 11.35
N VAL A 222 -0.52 17.23 11.77
CA VAL A 222 -1.26 15.98 11.54
C VAL A 222 -1.43 15.69 10.04
N LEU A 223 -1.61 16.71 9.21
CA LEU A 223 -1.71 16.56 7.74
C LEU A 223 -0.36 16.17 7.13
N ALA A 224 0.76 16.59 7.74
CA ALA A 224 2.10 16.09 7.39
C ALA A 224 2.21 14.58 7.68
N ILE A 225 1.72 14.15 8.85
CA ILE A 225 1.70 12.74 9.24
C ILE A 225 0.84 11.93 8.26
N TYR A 226 -0.36 12.38 7.89
CA TYR A 226 -1.20 11.70 6.89
C TYR A 226 -0.54 11.62 5.52
N SER A 227 0.13 12.69 5.08
CA SER A 227 0.88 12.70 3.83
C SER A 227 2.03 11.68 3.84
N CYS A 228 2.74 11.57 4.96
CA CYS A 228 3.79 10.58 5.13
C CYS A 228 3.23 9.15 5.24
N PHE A 229 2.14 8.97 5.99
CA PHE A 229 1.46 7.67 6.16
C PHE A 229 0.96 7.12 4.81
N PHE A 230 0.43 7.99 3.95
CA PHE A 230 0.10 7.65 2.55
C PHE A 230 1.31 7.12 1.78
N ALA A 231 2.50 7.68 1.97
CA ALA A 231 3.68 7.22 1.26
C ALA A 231 4.10 5.79 1.62
N TYR A 232 3.76 5.37 2.83
CA TYR A 232 3.99 4.01 3.30
C TYR A 232 2.83 3.05 2.97
N ASP A 233 1.71 3.51 2.39
CA ASP A 233 0.53 2.67 2.11
C ASP A 233 0.80 1.47 1.19
N GLY A 234 0.19 0.34 1.53
CA GLY A 234 0.28 -0.91 0.77
C GLY A 234 1.01 -2.06 1.47
N TRP A 235 1.58 -1.83 2.67
CA TRP A 235 2.36 -2.84 3.40
C TRP A 235 1.57 -4.11 3.71
N LYS A 236 0.28 -3.96 4.05
CA LYS A 236 -0.67 -5.04 4.36
C LYS A 236 -1.08 -5.90 3.16
N ALA A 237 -0.66 -5.56 1.94
CA ALA A 237 -1.05 -6.30 0.74
C ALA A 237 -0.64 -7.78 0.77
N ILE A 238 0.44 -8.13 1.48
CA ILE A 238 0.88 -9.51 1.66
C ILE A 238 -0.14 -10.37 2.42
N ASN A 239 -0.85 -9.80 3.40
CA ASN A 239 -1.89 -10.51 4.17
C ASN A 239 -3.09 -10.89 3.28
N ASN A 240 -3.33 -10.15 2.19
CA ASN A 240 -4.41 -10.44 1.25
C ASN A 240 -4.08 -11.62 0.31
N ILE A 241 -2.81 -12.00 0.22
CA ILE A 241 -2.32 -13.12 -0.61
C ILE A 241 -1.64 -14.20 0.23
N ALA A 242 -1.97 -14.27 1.53
CA ALA A 242 -1.34 -15.18 2.48
C ALA A 242 -1.40 -16.65 2.03
N GLU A 243 -2.47 -17.04 1.33
CA GLU A 243 -2.67 -18.38 0.77
C GLU A 243 -1.68 -18.74 -0.35
N GLU A 244 -1.08 -17.76 -1.02
CA GLU A 244 -0.10 -17.95 -2.11
C GLU A 244 1.35 -17.98 -1.61
N ILE A 245 1.58 -17.63 -0.34
CA ILE A 245 2.90 -17.59 0.28
C ILE A 245 3.35 -19.00 0.69
N TYR A 246 4.57 -19.39 0.30
CA TYR A 246 5.22 -20.59 0.80
C TYR A 246 5.62 -20.41 2.27
N GLN A 247 5.29 -21.37 3.14
CA GLN A 247 5.54 -21.28 4.60
C GLN A 247 5.07 -19.94 5.23
N PRO A 248 3.76 -19.61 5.17
CA PRO A 248 3.24 -18.30 5.56
C PRO A 248 3.56 -17.91 7.00
N LYS A 249 3.54 -18.89 7.92
CA LYS A 249 3.89 -18.74 9.35
C LYS A 249 5.26 -18.14 9.61
N ARG A 250 6.23 -18.37 8.71
CA ARG A 250 7.60 -17.84 8.79
C ARG A 250 7.78 -16.65 7.85
N ASN A 251 7.32 -16.79 6.61
CA ASN A 251 7.68 -15.85 5.55
C ASN A 251 6.86 -14.56 5.60
N ILE A 252 5.61 -14.56 6.07
CA ILE A 252 4.82 -13.32 6.21
C ILE A 252 5.45 -12.37 7.24
N PRO A 253 5.76 -12.81 8.49
CA PRO A 253 6.41 -11.92 9.46
C PRO A 253 7.74 -11.35 8.98
N LEU A 254 8.60 -12.20 8.43
CA LEU A 254 9.92 -11.78 7.94
C LEU A 254 9.80 -10.81 6.76
N ALA A 255 8.89 -11.08 5.81
CA ALA A 255 8.68 -10.21 4.66
C ALA A 255 8.18 -8.83 5.09
N LEU A 256 7.22 -8.76 6.03
CA LEU A 256 6.70 -7.49 6.55
C LEU A 256 7.81 -6.66 7.22
N VAL A 257 8.59 -7.25 8.14
CA VAL A 257 9.65 -6.53 8.85
C VAL A 257 10.76 -6.07 7.90
N LEU A 258 11.29 -6.98 7.06
CA LEU A 258 12.39 -6.65 6.15
C LEU A 258 11.97 -5.59 5.13
N SER A 259 10.78 -5.70 4.54
CA SER A 259 10.29 -4.72 3.58
C SER A 259 10.08 -3.35 4.24
N THR A 260 9.45 -3.28 5.43
CA THR A 260 9.24 -2.01 6.13
C THR A 260 10.56 -1.31 6.47
N LEU A 261 11.58 -2.05 6.94
CA LEU A 261 12.91 -1.48 7.23
C LEU A 261 13.60 -0.93 5.98
N VAL A 262 13.53 -1.66 4.87
CA VAL A 262 14.09 -1.22 3.58
C VAL A 262 13.38 0.05 3.11
N ILE A 263 12.04 0.08 3.13
CA ILE A 263 11.25 1.23 2.70
C ILE A 263 11.58 2.46 3.56
N MET A 264 11.61 2.31 4.89
CA MET A 264 11.94 3.40 5.82
C MET A 264 13.32 3.98 5.52
N THR A 265 14.32 3.13 5.36
CA THR A 265 15.69 3.54 5.05
C THR A 265 15.75 4.32 3.73
N VAL A 266 15.14 3.77 2.68
CA VAL A 266 15.13 4.39 1.34
C VAL A 266 14.41 5.74 1.35
N TYR A 267 13.27 5.84 2.05
CA TYR A 267 12.50 7.09 2.10
C TYR A 267 13.25 8.19 2.85
N VAL A 268 13.88 7.88 3.98
CA VAL A 268 14.70 8.86 4.71
C VAL A 268 15.89 9.30 3.86
N LEU A 269 16.62 8.35 3.25
CA LEU A 269 17.76 8.67 2.38
C LEU A 269 17.35 9.51 1.16
N ALA A 270 16.20 9.24 0.56
CA ALA A 270 15.69 10.03 -0.56
C ALA A 270 15.39 11.47 -0.15
N ASN A 271 14.73 11.68 1.00
CA ASN A 271 14.45 13.03 1.50
C ASN A 271 15.73 13.79 1.86
N VAL A 272 16.67 13.14 2.55
CA VAL A 272 18.00 13.72 2.82
C VAL A 272 18.71 14.11 1.52
N SER A 273 18.65 13.24 0.51
CA SER A 273 19.20 13.52 -0.83
C SER A 273 18.56 14.75 -1.48
N TYR A 274 17.23 14.87 -1.42
CA TYR A 274 16.54 16.04 -1.96
C TYR A 274 16.97 17.34 -1.27
N PHE A 275 17.04 17.37 0.07
CA PHE A 275 17.43 18.56 0.82
C PHE A 275 18.93 18.92 0.71
N SER A 276 19.78 17.96 0.37
CA SER A 276 21.20 18.23 0.08
C SER A 276 21.44 18.98 -1.26
N VAL A 277 20.42 19.02 -2.13
CA VAL A 277 20.53 19.52 -3.51
C VAL A 277 19.56 20.66 -3.83
N LEU A 278 18.32 20.56 -3.38
CA LEU A 278 17.25 21.50 -3.66
C LEU A 278 17.12 22.51 -2.53
N THR A 279 16.86 23.78 -2.88
CA THR A 279 16.46 24.79 -1.89
C THR A 279 15.03 24.53 -1.42
N LYS A 280 14.65 25.06 -0.25
CA LYS A 280 13.27 24.94 0.25
C LYS A 280 12.25 25.48 -0.76
N GLN A 281 12.57 26.57 -1.45
CA GLN A 281 11.70 27.19 -2.45
C GLN A 281 11.52 26.30 -3.68
N GLU A 282 12.61 25.76 -4.24
CA GLU A 282 12.55 24.85 -5.39
C GLU A 282 11.78 23.57 -5.07
N PHE A 283 11.98 23.04 -3.87
CA PHE A 283 11.32 21.84 -3.38
C PHE A 283 9.80 22.02 -3.30
N LEU A 284 9.34 23.19 -2.84
CA LEU A 284 7.92 23.51 -2.71
C LEU A 284 7.25 23.91 -4.04
N ALA A 285 8.02 24.41 -5.00
CA ALA A 285 7.51 24.88 -6.28
C ALA A 285 6.93 23.77 -7.19
N SER A 286 7.40 22.52 -7.04
CA SER A 286 7.09 21.43 -7.96
C SER A 286 6.50 20.22 -7.25
N TRP A 287 5.43 19.64 -7.82
CA TRP A 287 4.93 18.32 -7.40
C TRP A 287 5.86 17.17 -7.82
N THR A 288 6.83 17.45 -8.69
CA THR A 288 7.76 16.47 -9.26
C THR A 288 9.17 16.63 -8.67
N VAL A 289 9.26 16.52 -7.34
CA VAL A 289 10.49 16.79 -6.57
C VAL A 289 11.68 15.95 -7.08
N ALA A 290 11.43 14.67 -7.41
CA ALA A 290 12.47 13.78 -7.93
C ALA A 290 13.03 14.27 -9.28
N TYR A 291 12.18 14.80 -10.16
CA TYR A 291 12.64 15.32 -11.45
C TYR A 291 13.47 16.59 -11.24
N SER A 292 13.04 17.51 -10.37
CA SER A 292 13.80 18.71 -10.02
C SER A 292 15.18 18.37 -9.44
N TRP A 293 15.26 17.34 -8.59
CA TRP A 293 16.54 16.79 -8.12
C TRP A 293 17.38 16.24 -9.29
N GLY A 294 16.75 15.46 -10.18
CA GLY A 294 17.41 14.88 -11.35
C GLY A 294 18.00 15.92 -12.28
N GLN A 295 17.32 17.05 -12.48
CA GLN A 295 17.82 18.16 -13.30
C GLN A 295 19.13 18.74 -12.76
N LYS A 296 19.30 18.82 -11.43
CA LYS A 296 20.52 19.34 -10.80
C LYS A 296 21.67 18.34 -10.75
N ILE A 297 21.39 17.05 -10.62
CA ILE A 297 22.42 16.00 -10.44
C ILE A 297 22.79 15.30 -11.74
N LEU A 298 21.78 14.92 -12.54
CA LEU A 298 21.96 14.10 -13.74
C LEU A 298 22.04 14.93 -15.03
N GLY A 299 21.71 16.21 -14.98
CA GLY A 299 21.77 17.11 -16.14
C GLY A 299 20.95 16.60 -17.32
N SER A 300 21.61 16.30 -18.44
CA SER A 300 20.96 15.78 -19.65
C SER A 300 20.27 14.43 -19.46
N ALA A 301 20.72 13.62 -18.49
CA ALA A 301 20.12 12.33 -18.17
C ALA A 301 18.90 12.44 -17.21
N ALA A 302 18.49 13.65 -16.82
CA ALA A 302 17.39 13.88 -15.88
C ALA A 302 16.05 13.25 -16.33
N ILE A 303 15.84 13.07 -17.64
CA ILE A 303 14.64 12.45 -18.22
C ILE A 303 14.43 10.99 -17.75
N ILE A 304 15.48 10.31 -17.33
CA ILE A 304 15.40 8.94 -16.79
C ILE A 304 14.57 8.91 -15.50
N VAL A 305 14.60 9.98 -14.70
CA VAL A 305 13.88 10.05 -13.43
C VAL A 305 12.36 9.98 -13.64
N PRO A 306 11.72 10.89 -14.40
CA PRO A 306 10.27 10.84 -14.58
C PRO A 306 9.82 9.55 -15.28
N ILE A 307 10.59 9.00 -16.23
CA ILE A 307 10.29 7.69 -16.84
C ILE A 307 10.27 6.58 -15.76
N SER A 308 11.28 6.56 -14.88
CA SER A 308 11.35 5.57 -13.81
C SER A 308 10.22 5.74 -12.78
N VAL A 309 9.82 6.99 -12.50
CA VAL A 309 8.67 7.30 -11.64
C VAL A 309 7.37 6.80 -12.28
N LEU A 310 7.15 7.02 -13.57
CA LEU A 310 5.97 6.51 -14.30
C LEU A 310 5.88 4.98 -14.19
N CYS A 311 6.99 4.28 -14.43
CA CYS A 311 7.10 2.84 -14.21
C CYS A 311 6.76 2.44 -12.76
N SER A 312 7.26 3.19 -11.78
CA SER A 312 6.99 2.95 -10.36
C SER A 312 5.51 3.03 -10.01
N ILE A 313 4.85 4.10 -10.48
CA ILE A 313 3.44 4.37 -10.24
C ILE A 313 2.58 3.27 -10.85
N HIS A 314 2.82 2.94 -12.13
CA HIS A 314 2.06 1.90 -12.82
C HIS A 314 2.23 0.54 -12.12
N GLY A 315 3.47 0.15 -11.79
CA GLY A 315 3.75 -1.11 -11.08
C GLY A 315 3.10 -1.20 -9.69
N SER A 316 3.11 -0.10 -8.92
CA SER A 316 2.47 -0.04 -7.59
C SER A 316 0.93 -0.09 -7.69
N SER A 317 0.34 0.61 -8.67
CA SER A 317 -1.10 0.58 -8.93
C SER A 317 -1.58 -0.82 -9.32
N ASN A 318 -0.79 -1.51 -10.15
CA ASN A 318 -1.08 -2.86 -10.59
C ASN A 318 -1.12 -3.86 -9.42
N GLY A 319 -0.14 -3.83 -8.53
CA GLY A 319 -0.11 -4.68 -7.33
C GLY A 319 -1.25 -4.38 -6.35
N SER A 320 -1.68 -3.11 -6.26
CA SER A 320 -2.79 -2.69 -5.41
C SER A 320 -4.15 -3.18 -5.92
N ASN A 321 -4.37 -3.16 -7.23
CA ASN A 321 -5.60 -3.66 -7.86
C ASN A 321 -5.83 -5.15 -7.62
N PHE A 322 -4.73 -5.93 -7.61
CA PHE A 322 -4.78 -7.37 -7.40
C PHE A 322 -5.32 -7.77 -6.02
N GLY A 323 -5.03 -6.96 -5.00
CA GLY A 323 -5.52 -7.20 -3.63
C GLY A 323 -7.00 -6.84 -3.45
N VAL A 324 -7.46 -5.73 -4.05
CA VAL A 324 -8.81 -5.21 -3.81
C VAL A 324 -9.90 -6.08 -4.42
N SER A 325 -9.64 -6.59 -5.62
CA SER A 325 -10.61 -7.44 -6.31
C SER A 325 -10.94 -8.72 -5.52
N ARG A 326 -9.97 -9.26 -4.77
CA ARG A 326 -10.15 -10.40 -3.86
C ARG A 326 -10.90 -10.05 -2.59
N ILE A 327 -10.64 -8.89 -2.00
CA ILE A 327 -11.38 -8.43 -0.81
C ILE A 327 -12.87 -8.29 -1.15
N MET A 328 -13.19 -7.66 -2.29
CA MET A 328 -14.56 -7.51 -2.75
C MET A 328 -15.23 -8.86 -3.08
N PHE A 329 -14.49 -9.76 -3.73
CA PHE A 329 -14.95 -11.13 -3.99
C PHE A 329 -15.26 -11.89 -2.70
N ALA A 330 -14.35 -11.87 -1.72
CA ALA A 330 -14.52 -12.56 -0.44
C ALA A 330 -15.71 -11.99 0.35
N ALA A 331 -15.84 -10.67 0.44
CA ALA A 331 -16.95 -10.02 1.13
C ALA A 331 -18.30 -10.27 0.47
N SER A 332 -18.34 -10.34 -0.87
CA SER A 332 -19.55 -10.67 -1.63
C SER A 332 -20.03 -12.10 -1.38
N ARG A 333 -19.12 -13.08 -1.31
CA ARG A 333 -19.45 -14.47 -0.96
C ARG A 333 -20.07 -14.64 0.43
N GLU A 334 -19.82 -13.69 1.33
CA GLU A 334 -20.34 -13.70 2.69
C GLU A 334 -21.56 -12.76 2.87
N GLY A 335 -22.16 -12.31 1.76
CA GLY A 335 -23.36 -11.50 1.76
C GLY A 335 -23.17 -10.04 2.20
N GLN A 336 -21.92 -9.56 2.32
CA GLN A 336 -21.63 -8.17 2.71
C GLN A 336 -21.66 -7.20 1.52
N LEU A 337 -21.48 -7.70 0.30
CA LEU A 337 -21.56 -6.93 -0.94
C LEU A 337 -22.52 -7.60 -1.93
N PRO A 338 -23.04 -6.88 -2.93
CA PRO A 338 -23.87 -7.47 -3.97
C PRO A 338 -23.21 -8.69 -4.62
N GLU A 339 -24.01 -9.72 -4.91
CA GLU A 339 -23.54 -11.02 -5.40
C GLU A 339 -22.74 -10.92 -6.71
N LEU A 340 -23.06 -9.95 -7.58
CA LEU A 340 -22.34 -9.70 -8.83
C LEU A 340 -20.81 -9.53 -8.62
N MET A 341 -20.38 -9.03 -7.46
CA MET A 341 -18.96 -8.81 -7.16
C MET A 341 -18.19 -10.12 -6.93
N SER A 342 -18.90 -11.23 -6.68
CA SER A 342 -18.33 -12.57 -6.54
C SER A 342 -18.18 -13.33 -7.87
N TYR A 343 -18.69 -12.80 -8.99
CA TYR A 343 -18.64 -13.52 -10.27
C TYR A 343 -17.23 -13.49 -10.87
N LEU A 344 -16.77 -14.67 -11.32
CA LEU A 344 -15.49 -14.86 -11.98
C LEU A 344 -15.68 -15.04 -13.49
N HIS A 345 -14.78 -14.47 -14.27
CA HIS A 345 -14.73 -14.74 -15.70
C HIS A 345 -14.31 -16.20 -15.96
N VAL A 346 -15.06 -16.91 -16.82
CA VAL A 346 -14.96 -18.38 -17.01
C VAL A 346 -13.54 -18.85 -17.37
N ASN A 347 -12.85 -18.12 -18.25
CA ASN A 347 -11.54 -18.56 -18.77
C ASN A 347 -10.36 -18.07 -17.93
N SER A 348 -10.48 -16.91 -17.29
CA SER A 348 -9.36 -16.27 -16.59
C SER A 348 -9.46 -16.38 -15.07
N LEU A 349 -10.62 -16.76 -14.54
CA LEU A 349 -10.94 -16.83 -13.09
C LEU A 349 -10.69 -15.49 -12.37
N ILE A 350 -10.90 -14.39 -13.08
CA ILE A 350 -10.70 -13.03 -12.57
C ILE A 350 -12.07 -12.43 -12.18
N PRO A 351 -12.20 -11.77 -11.01
CA PRO A 351 -13.42 -11.07 -10.60
C PRO A 351 -13.60 -9.74 -11.37
N THR A 352 -13.99 -9.83 -12.64
CA THR A 352 -14.08 -8.69 -13.58
C THR A 352 -15.04 -7.60 -13.10
N PHE A 353 -16.19 -7.95 -12.53
CA PHE A 353 -17.16 -6.97 -12.01
C PHE A 353 -16.60 -6.13 -10.86
N SER A 354 -15.88 -6.74 -9.93
CA SER A 354 -15.22 -6.03 -8.83
C SER A 354 -14.19 -5.01 -9.34
N ILE A 355 -13.40 -5.39 -10.36
CA ILE A 355 -12.44 -4.48 -10.99
C ILE A 355 -13.17 -3.35 -11.72
N ALA A 356 -14.20 -3.66 -12.51
CA ALA A 356 -14.97 -2.68 -13.28
C ALA A 356 -15.65 -1.65 -12.36
N PHE A 357 -16.27 -2.11 -11.28
CA PHE A 357 -16.92 -1.25 -10.31
C PHE A 357 -15.92 -0.33 -9.59
N SER A 358 -14.81 -0.88 -9.09
CA SER A 358 -13.77 -0.05 -8.48
C SER A 358 -13.22 0.98 -9.48
N THR A 359 -13.07 0.60 -10.75
CA THR A 359 -12.60 1.48 -11.83
C THR A 359 -13.58 2.61 -12.07
N PHE A 360 -14.87 2.29 -12.16
CA PHE A 360 -15.95 3.27 -12.31
C PHE A 360 -15.94 4.32 -11.19
N ILE A 361 -15.86 3.90 -9.92
CA ILE A 361 -15.77 4.85 -8.80
C ILE A 361 -14.50 5.70 -8.87
N SER A 362 -13.38 5.13 -9.34
CA SER A 362 -12.12 5.90 -9.50
C SER A 362 -12.25 6.99 -10.56
N LEU A 363 -12.94 6.70 -11.66
CA LEU A 363 -13.23 7.66 -12.72
C LEU A 363 -14.17 8.76 -12.23
N LEU A 364 -15.19 8.43 -11.43
CA LEU A 364 -16.06 9.43 -10.81
C LEU A 364 -15.29 10.34 -9.83
N MET A 365 -14.38 9.77 -9.04
CA MET A 365 -13.54 10.54 -8.13
C MET A 365 -12.59 11.50 -8.84
N LEU A 366 -12.30 11.29 -10.13
CA LEU A 366 -11.50 12.21 -10.93
C LEU A 366 -12.17 13.57 -11.14
N LEU A 367 -13.51 13.65 -11.09
CA LEU A 367 -14.27 14.87 -11.33
C LEU A 367 -13.98 15.98 -10.30
N PRO A 368 -14.12 15.74 -8.98
CA PRO A 368 -13.76 16.72 -7.96
C PRO A 368 -12.27 16.64 -7.55
N ALA A 369 -11.45 15.82 -8.22
CA ALA A 369 -10.17 15.43 -7.66
C ALA A 369 -9.19 16.59 -7.45
N ASP A 370 -8.70 16.65 -6.22
CA ASP A 370 -7.51 17.38 -5.82
C ASP A 370 -6.52 16.42 -5.13
N ILE A 371 -5.23 16.50 -5.48
CA ILE A 371 -4.20 15.57 -5.00
C ILE A 371 -4.10 15.60 -3.47
N GLU A 372 -4.15 16.79 -2.87
CA GLU A 372 -4.00 16.96 -1.42
C GLU A 372 -5.23 16.40 -0.68
N GLN A 373 -6.43 16.71 -1.18
CA GLN A 373 -7.67 16.17 -0.60
C GLN A 373 -7.74 14.64 -0.69
N LEU A 374 -7.30 14.06 -1.80
CA LEU A 374 -7.24 12.60 -1.98
C LEU A 374 -6.24 11.96 -1.01
N ILE A 375 -5.06 12.56 -0.80
CA ILE A 375 -4.08 12.09 0.20
C ILE A 375 -4.71 12.09 1.59
N ASN A 376 -5.38 13.17 1.97
CA ASN A 376 -6.00 13.30 3.29
C ASN A 376 -7.12 12.27 3.49
N LEU A 377 -7.97 12.05 2.48
CA LEU A 377 -9.01 11.02 2.51
C LEU A 377 -8.42 9.61 2.67
N VAL A 378 -7.41 9.27 1.88
CA VAL A 378 -6.75 7.95 1.94
C VAL A 378 -6.08 7.75 3.30
N GLY A 379 -5.35 8.75 3.79
CA GLY A 379 -4.68 8.73 5.10
C GLY A 379 -5.68 8.50 6.24
N PHE A 380 -6.76 9.28 6.27
CA PHE A 380 -7.80 9.17 7.29
C PHE A 380 -8.49 7.80 7.30
N VAL A 381 -8.96 7.32 6.14
CA VAL A 381 -9.63 6.01 6.05
C VAL A 381 -8.67 4.89 6.42
N THR A 382 -7.42 4.94 5.97
CA THR A 382 -6.43 3.91 6.29
C THR A 382 -6.12 3.88 7.78
N PHE A 383 -6.00 5.04 8.43
CA PHE A 383 -5.80 5.13 9.87
C PHE A 383 -6.94 4.47 10.65
N ILE A 384 -8.21 4.75 10.32
CA ILE A 384 -9.36 4.12 10.98
C ILE A 384 -9.34 2.60 10.81
N LEU A 385 -9.04 2.10 9.61
CA LEU A 385 -8.97 0.66 9.34
C LEU A 385 -7.86 -0.02 10.15
N VAL A 386 -6.71 0.62 10.28
CA VAL A 386 -5.60 0.13 11.10
C VAL A 386 -5.99 0.10 12.57
N CYS A 387 -6.61 1.16 13.08
CA CYS A 387 -7.12 1.19 14.45
C CYS A 387 -8.13 0.08 14.73
N GLY A 388 -9.08 -0.16 13.80
CA GLY A 388 -10.03 -1.27 13.90
C GLY A 388 -9.35 -2.64 13.93
N THR A 389 -8.32 -2.84 13.11
CA THR A 389 -7.54 -4.08 13.06
C THR A 389 -6.70 -4.28 14.33
N MET A 390 -6.12 -3.21 14.87
CA MET A 390 -5.42 -3.24 16.16
C MET A 390 -6.39 -3.61 17.29
N ALA A 391 -7.59 -3.01 17.33
CA ALA A 391 -8.62 -3.36 18.29
C ALA A 391 -9.06 -4.83 18.17
N ALA A 392 -9.15 -5.35 16.95
CA ALA A 392 -9.43 -6.77 16.70
C ALA A 392 -8.32 -7.66 17.30
N ASN A 393 -7.05 -7.34 17.06
CA ASN A 393 -5.92 -8.08 17.66
C ASN A 393 -5.97 -8.07 19.19
N ILE A 394 -6.25 -6.92 19.81
CA ILE A 394 -6.43 -6.82 21.27
C ILE A 394 -7.56 -7.74 21.74
N LYS A 395 -8.72 -7.70 21.06
CA LYS A 395 -9.87 -8.55 21.41
C LYS A 395 -9.50 -10.04 21.31
N PHE A 396 -8.85 -10.48 20.24
CA PHE A 396 -8.43 -11.87 20.09
C PHE A 396 -7.54 -12.34 21.25
N ARG A 397 -6.57 -11.52 21.66
CA ARG A 397 -5.71 -11.85 22.82
C ARG A 397 -6.47 -11.96 24.14
N LEU A 398 -7.57 -11.20 24.30
CA LEU A 398 -8.32 -11.14 25.54
C LEU A 398 -9.43 -12.19 25.64
N THR A 399 -10.08 -12.53 24.53
CA THR A 399 -11.32 -13.32 24.55
C THR A 399 -11.22 -14.67 23.89
N MET A 400 -10.30 -14.86 22.94
CA MET A 400 -10.25 -16.09 22.14
C MET A 400 -9.37 -17.14 22.82
N LYS A 401 -10.01 -18.21 23.33
CA LYS A 401 -9.33 -19.28 24.09
C LYS A 401 -8.26 -20.03 23.27
N GLU A 402 -8.48 -20.20 21.97
CA GLU A 402 -7.58 -20.94 21.06
C GLU A 402 -6.75 -20.02 20.15
N TYR A 403 -6.50 -18.78 20.59
CA TYR A 403 -5.66 -17.86 19.84
C TYR A 403 -4.17 -18.27 19.89
N SER A 404 -3.69 -18.87 18.81
CA SER A 404 -2.36 -19.48 18.71
C SER A 404 -1.52 -18.94 17.54
N PRO A 405 -1.25 -17.61 17.47
CA PRO A 405 -0.34 -17.09 16.47
C PRO A 405 1.06 -17.66 16.67
N VAL A 406 1.75 -17.97 15.57
CA VAL A 406 3.15 -18.41 15.59
C VAL A 406 4.08 -17.26 15.98
N PHE A 407 3.72 -16.04 15.57
CA PHE A 407 4.43 -14.82 15.92
C PHE A 407 3.54 -13.95 16.82
N LYS A 408 4.02 -13.57 18.01
CA LYS A 408 3.31 -12.61 18.89
C LYS A 408 4.04 -11.27 18.90
N SER A 409 3.34 -10.21 18.52
CA SER A 409 3.88 -8.85 18.56
C SER A 409 4.09 -8.34 19.99
N LEU A 410 5.12 -7.51 20.19
CA LEU A 410 5.51 -6.97 21.50
C LEU A 410 4.60 -5.83 22.00
N LEU A 411 3.82 -5.19 21.13
CA LEU A 411 3.03 -4.01 21.50
C LEU A 411 2.03 -4.31 22.64
N LEU A 412 1.50 -5.54 22.67
CA LEU A 412 0.54 -5.99 23.66
C LEU A 412 1.16 -6.73 24.86
N SER A 413 2.43 -7.14 24.81
CA SER A 413 3.12 -7.59 26.03
C SER A 413 3.45 -6.41 26.96
N MET A 414 3.63 -5.20 26.42
CA MET A 414 3.76 -3.98 27.25
C MET A 414 2.44 -3.56 27.90
N LEU A 415 1.29 -3.70 27.22
CA LEU A 415 -0.03 -3.48 27.83
C LEU A 415 -0.45 -4.61 28.78
N GLY A 416 -0.04 -5.85 28.50
CA GLY A 416 -0.23 -7.01 29.38
C GLY A 416 0.53 -6.90 30.70
N TRP A 417 1.67 -6.19 30.72
CA TRP A 417 2.40 -5.84 31.94
C TRP A 417 1.51 -5.08 32.94
N PHE A 418 0.70 -4.13 32.47
CA PHE A 418 -0.28 -3.40 33.31
C PHE A 418 -1.44 -4.27 33.83
N LYS A 419 -1.70 -5.41 33.19
CA LYS A 419 -2.72 -6.37 33.65
C LYS A 419 -2.13 -7.38 34.64
N CYS A 420 -0.86 -7.74 34.49
CA CYS A 420 -0.12 -8.53 35.49
C CYS A 420 0.16 -7.74 36.77
N SER A 421 0.41 -6.43 36.67
CA SER A 421 0.59 -5.59 37.88
C SER A 421 -0.71 -5.40 38.67
N ARG A 422 -1.89 -5.50 38.04
CA ARG A 422 -3.20 -5.42 38.72
C ARG A 422 -3.76 -6.74 39.26
N ILE A 423 -3.09 -7.85 39.00
CA ILE A 423 -3.43 -9.16 39.59
C ILE A 423 -2.48 -9.48 40.77
N LEU A 424 -1.45 -8.66 40.97
CA LEU A 424 -0.47 -8.75 42.05
C LEU A 424 -0.64 -7.66 43.13
N ASP A 425 -1.64 -6.78 42.97
CA ASP A 425 -2.20 -5.89 44.00
C ASP A 425 -3.62 -6.36 44.33
#